data_AF-A0A081BJY0-F1
#
_entry.id   AF-A0A081BJY0-F1
#
_cell.length_a   1.000
_cell.length_b   1.000
_cell.length_c   1.000
_cell.angle_alpha   90.00
_cell.angle_beta   90.00
_cell.angle_gamma   90.00
#
_symmetry.space_group_name_H-M   'P 1'
#
loop_
_entity.id
_entity.type
_entity.pdbx_description
1 polymer ?
#
loop_
_entity_poly.entity_id
_entity_poly.type
_entity_poly.pdbx_seq_one_letter_code
_entity_poly.pdbx_strand_id
1 'polypeptide(L)'
;MLKTKKIWTIFALPILALTLVLVLAGCASEKHSAAVIKDASTKAGVLTAKQVKSNINGHTVTTREDSQKSLNATYPKAVANDDYTFDNPYVKVNPYETSPLSALIIFHTDKAVKVNYTVEGKTDKTSITNSVKGYKKRIKFQSSASTQAPTRLV
;
A
#
# COMPACT_ATOMS: atom_id res chain seq x y z
N MET A 1 -10.94 69.66 4.77
CA MET A 1 -11.38 68.93 3.56
C MET A 1 -10.13 68.79 2.68
N LEU A 2 -9.66 67.65 2.19
CA LEU A 2 -10.33 66.54 1.50
C LEU A 2 -9.37 65.32 1.55
N LYS A 3 -9.87 64.10 1.82
CA LYS A 3 -9.10 62.85 1.83
C LYS A 3 -8.88 62.34 0.39
N THR A 4 -7.64 62.14 -0.03
CA THR A 4 -7.30 61.43 -1.27
C THR A 4 -6.98 59.95 -0.97
N LYS A 5 -7.90 59.05 -1.34
CA LYS A 5 -7.73 57.59 -1.26
C LYS A 5 -7.88 56.97 -2.65
N LYS A 6 -6.93 56.09 -2.96
CA LYS A 6 -7.05 54.85 -3.77
C LYS A 6 -7.65 54.98 -5.18
N ILE A 7 -6.76 55.08 -6.18
CA ILE A 7 -7.11 54.88 -7.61
C ILE A 7 -6.22 53.79 -8.27
N TRP A 8 -5.22 53.25 -7.57
CA TRP A 8 -4.23 52.32 -8.15
C TRP A 8 -4.56 50.82 -7.97
N THR A 9 -5.80 50.40 -8.18
CA THR A 9 -6.17 48.96 -8.18
C THR A 9 -7.15 48.56 -9.29
N ILE A 10 -7.49 49.45 -10.23
CA ILE A 10 -8.55 49.18 -11.23
C ILE A 10 -8.00 48.63 -12.56
N PHE A 11 -6.68 48.69 -12.81
CA PHE A 11 -6.10 48.21 -14.08
C PHE A 11 -5.48 46.80 -14.04
N ALA A 12 -5.40 46.14 -12.89
CA ALA A 12 -4.73 44.84 -12.76
C ALA A 12 -5.67 43.61 -12.81
N LEU A 13 -6.97 43.82 -13.01
CA LEU A 13 -7.99 42.75 -12.96
C LEU A 13 -8.51 42.22 -14.32
N PRO A 14 -8.42 42.93 -15.47
CA PRO A 14 -8.87 42.34 -16.73
C PRO A 14 -7.80 41.47 -17.42
N ILE A 15 -6.52 41.62 -17.06
CA ILE A 15 -5.40 40.92 -17.71
C ILE A 15 -5.26 39.47 -17.22
N LEU A 16 -5.61 39.18 -15.96
CA LEU A 16 -5.54 37.84 -15.37
C LEU A 16 -6.69 36.91 -15.83
N ALA A 17 -7.81 37.48 -16.26
CA ALA A 17 -8.94 36.73 -16.78
C ALA A 17 -8.73 36.28 -18.24
N LEU A 18 -7.96 37.02 -19.02
CA LEU A 18 -7.69 36.71 -20.43
C LEU A 18 -6.65 35.58 -20.59
N THR A 19 -5.77 35.38 -19.59
CA THR A 19 -4.77 34.29 -19.59
C THR A 19 -5.34 32.93 -19.18
N LEU A 20 -6.54 32.87 -18.56
CA LEU A 20 -7.14 31.61 -18.10
C LEU A 20 -7.87 30.84 -19.22
N VAL A 21 -8.22 31.49 -20.34
CA VAL A 21 -8.99 30.88 -21.44
C VAL A 21 -8.10 30.11 -22.44
N LEU A 22 -6.80 30.39 -22.49
CA LEU A 22 -5.88 29.76 -23.46
C LEU A 22 -5.31 28.39 -23.03
N VAL A 23 -5.58 27.92 -21.81
CA VAL A 23 -5.05 26.64 -21.29
C VAL A 23 -5.96 25.44 -21.61
N LEU A 24 -7.17 25.67 -22.13
CA LEU A 24 -8.16 24.60 -22.40
C LEU A 24 -8.21 24.08 -23.85
N ALA A 25 -7.34 24.56 -24.75
CA ALA A 25 -7.27 24.12 -26.16
C ALA A 25 -5.99 23.33 -26.50
N GLY A 26 -5.40 22.64 -25.53
CA GLY A 26 -4.12 21.94 -25.66
C GLY A 26 -4.09 20.50 -25.14
N CYS A 27 -5.21 19.78 -25.19
CA CYS A 27 -5.23 18.32 -25.09
C CYS A 27 -5.66 17.74 -26.45
N ALA A 28 -4.86 18.01 -27.48
CA ALA A 28 -4.85 17.17 -28.67
C ALA A 28 -3.98 15.96 -28.33
N SER A 29 -4.63 14.82 -28.13
CA SER A 29 -4.02 13.52 -28.02
C SER A 29 -3.13 13.27 -29.24
N GLU A 30 -1.81 13.29 -29.05
CA GLU A 30 -0.89 12.71 -30.01
C GLU A 30 -1.21 11.20 -30.08
N LYS A 31 -1.96 10.83 -31.12
CA LYS A 31 -1.99 9.45 -31.57
C LYS A 31 -0.58 9.15 -32.06
N HIS A 32 0.24 8.59 -31.19
CA HIS A 32 1.36 7.76 -31.60
C HIS A 32 0.77 6.60 -32.40
N SER A 33 0.61 6.82 -33.70
CA SER A 33 0.50 5.76 -34.68
C SER A 33 1.75 4.92 -34.53
N ALA A 34 1.64 3.82 -33.78
CA ALA A 34 2.61 2.74 -33.84
C ALA A 34 2.73 2.38 -35.32
N ALA A 35 3.90 2.68 -35.90
CA ALA A 35 4.23 2.26 -37.24
C ALA A 35 3.98 0.75 -37.31
N VAL A 36 2.96 0.36 -38.06
CA VAL A 36 2.75 -1.01 -38.47
C VAL A 36 3.96 -1.36 -39.30
N ILE A 37 4.92 -2.08 -38.71
CA ILE A 37 5.93 -2.80 -39.46
C ILE A 37 5.15 -3.80 -40.32
N LYS A 38 4.95 -3.46 -41.58
CA LYS A 38 4.53 -4.42 -42.61
C LYS A 38 5.75 -5.26 -42.94
N ASP A 39 6.07 -6.24 -42.10
CA ASP A 39 7.08 -7.23 -42.46
C ASP A 39 6.42 -8.36 -43.25
N ALA A 40 6.52 -8.22 -44.56
CA ALA A 40 6.35 -9.32 -45.48
C ALA A 40 7.58 -10.24 -45.39
N SER A 41 7.66 -11.08 -44.36
CA SER A 41 8.57 -12.22 -44.40
C SER A 41 8.23 -13.30 -43.38
N THR A 42 7.79 -14.43 -43.91
CA THR A 42 7.92 -15.74 -43.30
C THR A 42 9.37 -15.99 -42.84
N LYS A 43 9.70 -15.74 -41.57
CA LYS A 43 10.86 -16.36 -40.91
C LYS A 43 10.34 -17.42 -39.94
N ALA A 44 10.42 -18.67 -40.40
CA ALA A 44 10.15 -19.85 -39.59
C ALA A 44 10.99 -19.80 -38.31
N GLY A 45 10.32 -19.70 -37.16
CA GLY A 45 10.97 -19.76 -35.85
C GLY A 45 10.52 -18.72 -34.83
N VAL A 46 9.86 -17.63 -35.25
CA VAL A 46 9.35 -16.62 -34.30
C VAL A 46 7.85 -16.82 -34.09
N LEU A 47 7.47 -17.23 -32.88
CA LEU A 47 6.06 -17.38 -32.50
C LEU A 47 5.36 -16.01 -32.57
N THR A 48 4.20 -15.97 -33.21
CA THR A 48 3.35 -14.77 -33.22
C THR A 48 2.89 -14.41 -31.81
N ALA A 49 2.55 -13.15 -31.54
CA ALA A 49 2.05 -12.73 -30.22
C ALA A 49 0.84 -13.56 -29.73
N LYS A 50 -0.01 -14.05 -30.66
CA LYS A 50 -1.12 -14.98 -30.35
C LYS A 50 -0.61 -16.37 -29.94
N GLN A 51 0.40 -16.91 -30.63
CA GLN A 51 1.02 -18.19 -30.27
C GLN A 51 1.81 -18.09 -28.97
N VAL A 52 2.50 -16.97 -28.71
CA VAL A 52 3.16 -16.71 -27.42
C VAL A 52 2.12 -16.71 -26.31
N LYS A 53 1.01 -15.98 -26.46
CA LYS A 53 -0.05 -15.95 -25.43
C LYS A 53 -0.74 -17.32 -25.21
N SER A 54 -0.86 -18.14 -26.24
CA SER A 54 -1.43 -19.49 -26.13
C SER A 54 -0.44 -20.54 -25.63
N ASN A 55 0.87 -20.36 -25.82
CA ASN A 55 1.89 -21.26 -25.29
C ASN A 55 2.23 -20.91 -23.84
N ILE A 56 2.14 -19.63 -23.48
CA ILE A 56 2.11 -19.13 -22.12
C ILE A 56 0.66 -19.31 -21.61
N ASN A 57 0.20 -20.55 -21.49
CA ASN A 57 -1.05 -20.94 -20.80
C ASN A 57 -0.96 -20.59 -19.30
N GLY A 58 -0.71 -19.32 -18.99
CA GLY A 58 -0.63 -18.74 -17.67
C GLY A 58 -2.05 -18.68 -17.12
N HIS A 59 -2.54 -19.80 -16.64
CA HIS A 59 -3.68 -19.83 -15.75
C HIS A 59 -3.24 -19.10 -14.47
N THR A 60 -3.97 -18.07 -14.07
CA THR A 60 -3.79 -17.47 -12.75
C THR A 60 -4.18 -18.55 -11.73
N VAL A 61 -3.19 -19.12 -11.04
CA VAL A 61 -3.41 -20.11 -9.99
C VAL A 61 -3.86 -19.37 -8.73
N THR A 62 -5.17 -19.14 -8.59
CA THR A 62 -5.75 -18.38 -7.46
C THR A 62 -5.97 -19.22 -6.20
N THR A 63 -5.65 -20.52 -6.24
CA THR A 63 -5.95 -21.49 -5.17
C THR A 63 -5.47 -21.01 -3.80
N ARG A 64 -4.32 -20.33 -3.75
CA ARG A 64 -3.75 -19.76 -2.53
C ARG A 64 -4.49 -18.51 -2.05
N GLU A 65 -4.89 -17.63 -2.96
CA GLU A 65 -5.64 -16.42 -2.63
C GLU A 65 -7.04 -16.77 -2.15
N ASP A 66 -7.70 -17.71 -2.83
CA ASP A 66 -9.03 -18.20 -2.45
C ASP A 66 -9.01 -18.89 -1.08
N SER A 67 -8.01 -19.74 -0.83
CA SER A 67 -7.85 -20.41 0.46
C SER A 67 -7.54 -19.44 1.61
N GLN A 68 -6.93 -18.29 1.33
CA GLN A 68 -6.60 -17.28 2.35
C GLN A 68 -7.66 -16.19 2.50
N LYS A 69 -8.66 -16.13 1.62
CA LYS A 69 -9.66 -15.07 1.56
C LYS A 69 -10.44 -14.88 2.86
N SER A 70 -10.83 -15.99 3.50
CA SER A 70 -11.57 -15.98 4.78
C SER A 70 -10.71 -15.50 5.94
N LEU A 71 -9.45 -15.95 6.01
CA LEU A 71 -8.46 -15.51 7.00
C LEU A 71 -8.19 -14.01 6.86
N ASN A 72 -8.05 -13.52 5.63
CA ASN A 72 -7.83 -12.10 5.34
C ASN A 72 -9.01 -11.20 5.74
N ALA A 73 -10.23 -11.73 5.75
CA ALA A 73 -11.42 -10.99 6.18
C ALA A 73 -11.59 -10.91 7.71
N THR A 74 -10.91 -11.79 8.46
CA THR A 74 -11.03 -11.86 9.92
C THR A 74 -10.27 -10.73 10.61
N TYR A 75 -9.04 -10.45 10.19
CA TYR A 75 -8.16 -9.50 10.88
C TYR A 75 -8.58 -8.02 10.79
N PRO A 76 -9.17 -7.53 9.69
CA PRO A 76 -9.75 -6.19 9.67
C PRO A 76 -10.83 -5.98 10.75
N LYS A 77 -11.64 -7.00 11.04
CA LYS A 77 -12.62 -6.94 12.13
C LYS A 77 -11.95 -6.86 13.49
N ALA A 78 -10.88 -7.61 13.70
CA ALA A 78 -10.08 -7.52 14.93
C ALA A 78 -9.43 -6.14 15.11
N VAL A 79 -8.95 -5.51 14.03
CA VAL A 79 -8.43 -4.13 14.10
C VAL A 79 -9.51 -3.12 14.49
N ALA A 80 -10.74 -3.32 14.02
CA ALA A 80 -11.88 -2.46 14.34
C ALA A 80 -12.47 -2.72 15.74
N ASN A 81 -12.14 -3.85 16.37
CA ASN A 81 -12.62 -4.17 17.71
C ASN A 81 -11.85 -3.39 18.78
N ASP A 82 -12.59 -2.64 19.60
CA ASP A 82 -12.08 -1.84 20.72
C ASP A 82 -11.94 -2.63 22.03
N ASP A 83 -12.21 -3.93 22.03
CA ASP A 83 -11.97 -4.79 23.20
C ASP A 83 -10.49 -5.21 23.34
N TYR A 84 -9.70 -5.08 22.27
CA TYR A 84 -8.29 -5.50 22.25
C TYR A 84 -7.38 -4.36 22.71
N THR A 85 -7.12 -4.31 24.01
CA THR A 85 -6.26 -3.28 24.62
C THR A 85 -4.78 -3.69 24.57
N PHE A 86 -3.89 -2.77 24.98
CA PHE A 86 -2.47 -3.08 25.14
C PHE A 86 -2.22 -4.23 26.14
N ASP A 87 -3.00 -4.29 27.23
CA ASP A 87 -2.88 -5.31 28.26
C ASP A 87 -3.51 -6.65 27.86
N ASN A 88 -4.49 -6.62 26.95
CA ASN A 88 -5.15 -7.80 26.40
C ASN A 88 -5.22 -7.73 24.87
N PRO A 89 -4.08 -7.86 24.17
CA PRO A 89 -4.03 -7.75 22.72
C PRO A 89 -4.59 -9.00 22.06
N TYR A 90 -5.12 -8.84 20.85
CA TYR A 90 -5.38 -9.98 19.98
C TYR A 90 -4.06 -10.52 19.44
N VAL A 91 -3.80 -11.81 19.66
CA VAL A 91 -2.59 -12.50 19.18
C VAL A 91 -2.98 -13.76 18.41
N LYS A 92 -2.51 -13.87 17.16
CA LYS A 92 -2.72 -15.05 16.32
C LYS A 92 -1.41 -15.56 15.75
N VAL A 93 -0.98 -16.74 16.18
CA VAL A 93 0.17 -17.46 15.61
C VAL A 93 -0.21 -18.04 14.25
N ASN A 94 0.73 -18.01 13.30
CA ASN A 94 0.57 -18.47 11.92
C ASN A 94 -0.71 -17.94 11.26
N PRO A 95 -0.90 -16.60 11.18
CA PRO A 95 -2.18 -15.98 10.81
C PRO A 95 -2.66 -16.34 9.40
N TYR A 96 -1.78 -16.75 8.51
CA TYR A 96 -2.11 -17.14 7.13
C TYR A 96 -1.72 -18.58 6.81
N GLU A 97 -1.47 -19.39 7.84
CA GLU A 97 -1.16 -20.83 7.73
C GLU A 97 0.08 -21.21 6.89
N THR A 98 0.81 -20.21 6.40
CA THR A 98 1.96 -20.36 5.50
C THR A 98 3.29 -20.05 6.17
N SER A 99 3.27 -19.52 7.40
CA SER A 99 4.45 -19.09 8.15
C SER A 99 4.29 -19.47 9.62
N PRO A 100 4.57 -20.75 9.98
CA PRO A 100 4.35 -21.28 11.34
C PRO A 100 5.14 -20.55 12.43
N LEU A 101 6.18 -19.83 12.00
CA LEU A 101 7.11 -19.06 12.82
C LEU A 101 6.79 -17.55 12.81
N SER A 102 5.51 -17.20 12.67
CA SER A 102 5.03 -15.82 12.71
C SER A 102 3.81 -15.65 13.63
N ALA A 103 3.58 -14.43 14.09
CA ALA A 103 2.40 -14.06 14.87
C ALA A 103 1.88 -12.68 14.46
N LEU A 104 0.56 -12.52 14.42
CA LEU A 104 -0.13 -11.24 14.22
C LEU A 104 -0.60 -10.70 15.57
N ILE A 105 -0.24 -9.45 15.86
CA ILE A 105 -0.63 -8.75 17.08
C ILE A 105 -1.46 -7.53 16.71
N ILE A 106 -2.60 -7.36 17.38
CA ILE A 106 -3.52 -6.24 17.18
C ILE A 106 -3.98 -5.70 18.54
N PHE A 107 -3.91 -4.39 18.73
CA PHE A 107 -4.49 -3.71 19.89
C PHE A 107 -4.76 -2.23 19.60
N HIS A 108 -5.54 -1.58 20.47
CA HIS A 108 -5.77 -0.14 20.45
C HIS A 108 -5.18 0.54 21.68
N THR A 109 -5.01 1.86 21.56
CA THR A 109 -4.55 2.76 22.60
C THR A 109 -5.35 4.06 22.53
N ASP A 110 -5.55 4.74 23.66
CA ASP A 110 -6.35 5.96 23.72
C ASP A 110 -5.73 7.12 22.92
N LYS A 111 -4.40 7.16 22.92
CA LYS A 111 -3.56 8.17 22.27
C LYS A 111 -2.69 7.52 21.20
N ALA A 112 -2.33 8.28 20.18
CA ALA A 112 -1.45 7.75 19.15
C ALA A 112 -0.05 7.54 19.73
N VAL A 113 0.47 6.31 19.65
CA VAL A 113 1.78 5.92 20.20
C VAL A 113 2.69 5.37 19.11
N LYS A 114 4.00 5.42 19.35
CA LYS A 114 5.00 4.69 18.59
C LYS A 114 5.24 3.37 19.32
N VAL A 115 5.27 2.26 18.59
CA VAL A 115 5.43 0.92 19.17
C VAL A 115 6.79 0.36 18.80
N ASN A 116 7.54 -0.06 19.81
CA ASN A 116 8.68 -0.94 19.66
C ASN A 116 8.31 -2.32 20.20
N TYR A 117 8.85 -3.37 19.59
CA TYR A 117 8.61 -4.72 20.06
C TYR A 117 9.86 -5.56 19.88
N THR A 118 10.02 -6.49 20.81
CA THR A 118 11.10 -7.46 20.81
C THR A 118 10.51 -8.85 20.83
N VAL A 119 10.89 -9.67 19.87
CA VAL A 119 10.67 -11.11 19.97
C VAL A 119 11.88 -11.68 20.68
N GLU A 120 11.67 -12.18 21.90
CA GLU A 120 12.76 -12.65 22.72
C GLU A 120 13.34 -13.93 22.14
N GLY A 121 14.66 -14.02 21.97
CA GLY A 121 15.30 -15.26 21.56
C GLY A 121 15.58 -16.17 22.76
N LYS A 122 16.19 -17.33 22.51
CA LYS A 122 16.70 -18.19 23.59
C LYS A 122 17.82 -17.50 24.39
N THR A 123 18.48 -16.52 23.77
CA THR A 123 19.50 -15.64 24.37
C THR A 123 19.25 -14.20 23.90
N ASP A 124 19.75 -13.21 24.63
CA ASP A 124 19.63 -11.78 24.26
C ASP A 124 20.21 -11.48 22.87
N LYS A 125 21.28 -12.20 22.48
CA LYS A 125 21.91 -12.07 21.15
C LYS A 125 21.04 -12.59 20.00
N THR A 126 20.01 -13.35 20.33
CA THR A 126 19.05 -13.93 19.36
C THR A 126 17.69 -13.25 19.41
N SER A 127 17.52 -12.21 20.25
CA SER A 127 16.30 -11.40 20.28
C SER A 127 16.23 -10.46 19.08
N ILE A 128 15.04 -10.33 18.50
CA ILE A 128 14.81 -9.52 17.31
C ILE A 128 13.93 -8.32 17.69
N THR A 129 14.47 -7.11 17.55
CA THR A 129 13.75 -5.86 17.85
C THR A 129 13.31 -5.17 16.56
N ASN A 130 12.07 -4.68 16.54
CA ASN A 130 11.51 -3.89 15.44
C ASN A 130 10.58 -2.79 15.95
N SER A 131 10.17 -1.90 15.05
CA SER A 131 9.28 -0.79 15.35
C SER A 131 8.16 -0.66 14.32
N VAL A 132 6.98 -0.29 14.78
CA VAL A 132 5.88 0.10 13.90
C VAL A 132 6.11 1.55 13.42
N LYS A 133 5.94 1.79 12.12
CA LYS A 133 6.18 3.11 11.53
C LYS A 133 5.12 4.13 11.94
N GLY A 134 5.59 5.23 12.52
CA GLY A 134 4.79 6.39 12.88
C GLY A 134 3.96 6.20 14.16
N TYR A 135 3.21 7.24 14.51
CA TYR A 135 2.28 7.23 15.64
C TYR A 135 0.90 6.75 15.19
N LYS A 136 0.35 5.78 15.90
CA LYS A 136 -0.96 5.20 15.58
C LYS A 136 -1.73 4.88 16.86
N LYS A 137 -3.06 4.98 16.82
CA LYS A 137 -3.94 4.55 17.91
C LYS A 137 -4.27 3.06 17.82
N ARG A 138 -4.59 2.59 16.62
CA ARG A 138 -4.79 1.17 16.30
C ARG A 138 -3.49 0.59 15.78
N ILE A 139 -2.99 -0.41 16.47
CA ILE A 139 -1.72 -1.06 16.20
C ILE A 139 -2.02 -2.43 15.60
N LYS A 140 -1.37 -2.72 14.47
CA LYS A 140 -1.33 -4.02 13.82
C LYS A 140 0.09 -4.24 13.33
N PHE A 141 0.72 -5.34 13.75
CA PHE A 141 2.00 -5.76 13.19
C PHE A 141 2.13 -7.28 13.25
N GLN A 142 2.97 -7.82 12.37
CA GLN A 142 3.30 -9.23 12.35
C GLN A 142 4.74 -9.39 12.79
N SER A 143 4.98 -10.21 13.80
CA SER A 143 6.31 -10.66 14.18
C SER A 143 6.63 -11.98 13.48
N SER A 144 7.91 -12.17 13.15
CA SER A 144 8.43 -13.42 12.64
C SER A 144 9.71 -13.73 13.42
N ALA A 145 9.85 -14.95 13.92
CA ALA A 145 11.05 -15.38 14.63
C ALA A 145 11.34 -16.84 14.33
N SER A 146 12.62 -17.19 14.19
CA SER A 146 13.08 -18.56 13.88
C SER A 146 12.68 -19.61 14.94
N THR A 147 12.06 -19.20 16.04
CA THR A 147 11.56 -20.07 17.11
C THR A 147 10.34 -19.39 17.74
N GLN A 148 9.28 -20.15 18.07
CA GLN A 148 8.13 -19.66 18.83
C GLN A 148 8.62 -19.10 20.16
N ALA A 149 8.71 -17.79 20.23
CA ALA A 149 9.28 -17.14 21.38
C ALA A 149 8.41 -15.95 21.77
N PRO A 150 8.32 -15.64 23.08
CA PRO A 150 7.38 -14.65 23.58
C PRO A 150 7.70 -13.28 22.96
N THR A 151 6.69 -12.65 22.38
CA THR A 151 6.79 -11.28 21.86
C THR A 151 6.45 -10.32 22.98
N ARG A 152 7.37 -9.43 23.32
CA ARG A 152 7.18 -8.37 24.31
C ARG A 152 7.04 -7.02 23.61
N LEU A 153 5.99 -6.28 23.99
CA LEU A 153 5.80 -4.88 23.61
C LEU A 153 6.58 -3.99 24.58
N VAL A 154 7.31 -3.01 24.05
CA VAL A 154 8.18 -2.11 24.84
C VAL A 154 7.92 -0.65 24.47
#